data_AF-A0A7X8A8C3-F1
#
_entry.id   AF-A0A7X8A8C3-F1
#
_cell.length_a   1.000
_cell.length_b   1.000
_cell.length_c   1.000
_cell.angle_alpha   90.00
_cell.angle_beta   90.00
_cell.angle_gamma   90.00
#
_symmetry.space_group_name_H-M   'P 1'
#
loop_
_entity.id
_entity.type
_entity.pdbx_description
1 polymer ?
#
loop_
_entity_poly.entity_id
_entity_poly.type
_entity_poly.pdbx_seq_one_letter_code
_entity_poly.pdbx_strand_id
1 'polypeptide(L)'
;MTLSDSIKGLVLAVIVMSLFLYGLNYYRYSQNDPDFCKTCHDVKGAHGDWLKSKHRDALCQQCHQLGNVEQNIRLISYVMTGGDPVGVTHGRIRPWEECATCHADETAQGTVSPTKTYGHARHAGLKQIACKECHDGKQHNFPAGRETCVRCHEKKTVHGLDSADVSCLQCHAFTKKKLPKFDRTRCTKCHPGIPNKGPMVSVSCHFCHKPHKQEKPVSATCVAECHKNEAASGKHAEYWKSGTSCMSCHKPHTWKAR
;
A
#
# COMPACT_ATOMS: atom_id res chain seq x y z
N MET A 1 26.60 67.23 6.55
CA MET A 1 27.68 66.52 5.83
C MET A 1 27.02 65.69 4.74
N THR A 2 27.06 66.14 3.50
CA THR A 2 26.45 65.42 2.36
C THR A 2 27.35 64.26 1.97
N LEU A 3 26.80 63.04 1.91
CA LEU A 3 27.55 61.89 1.40
C LEU A 3 28.00 62.17 -0.05
N SER A 4 29.24 61.82 -0.39
CA SER A 4 29.66 61.83 -1.80
C SER A 4 28.87 60.80 -2.59
N ASP A 5 28.69 61.04 -3.89
CA ASP A 5 27.86 60.17 -4.74
C ASP A 5 28.40 58.73 -4.83
N SER A 6 29.72 58.55 -4.66
CA SER A 6 30.35 57.23 -4.53
C SER A 6 29.91 56.49 -3.25
N ILE A 7 29.75 57.19 -2.13
CA ILE A 7 29.27 56.59 -0.86
C ILE A 7 27.78 56.27 -0.98
N LYS A 8 26.97 57.14 -1.60
CA LYS A 8 25.55 56.84 -1.87
C LYS A 8 25.38 55.61 -2.76
N GLY A 9 26.20 55.50 -3.81
CA GLY A 9 26.21 54.34 -4.71
C GLY A 9 26.60 53.05 -3.99
N LEU A 10 27.62 53.11 -3.12
CA LEU A 10 28.02 51.97 -2.28
C LEU A 10 26.90 51.56 -1.31
N VAL A 11 26.28 52.52 -0.63
CA VAL A 11 25.17 52.26 0.30
C VAL A 11 23.99 51.61 -0.42
N LEU A 12 23.61 52.13 -1.59
CA LEU A 12 22.54 51.53 -2.40
C LEU A 12 22.89 50.10 -2.83
N ALA A 13 24.14 49.86 -3.28
CA ALA A 13 24.59 48.53 -3.65
C ALA A 13 24.54 47.55 -2.47
N VAL A 14 24.95 47.97 -1.27
CA VAL A 14 24.87 47.16 -0.05
C VAL A 14 23.42 46.85 0.32
N ILE A 15 22.51 47.82 0.22
CA ILE A 15 21.08 47.61 0.49
C ILE A 15 20.48 46.60 -0.49
N VAL A 16 20.72 46.78 -1.79
CA VAL A 16 20.21 45.87 -2.82
C VAL A 16 20.78 44.46 -2.64
N MET A 17 22.08 44.34 -2.35
CA MET A 17 22.71 43.05 -2.07
C MET A 17 22.14 42.40 -0.81
N SER A 18 21.88 43.17 0.25
CA SER A 18 21.29 42.66 1.49
C SER A 18 19.85 42.16 1.26
N LEU A 19 19.04 42.91 0.53
CA LEU A 19 17.68 42.50 0.16
C LEU A 19 17.67 41.24 -0.71
N PHE A 20 18.62 41.13 -1.64
CA PHE A 20 18.79 39.95 -2.47
C PHE A 20 19.17 38.72 -1.65
N LEU A 21 20.17 38.84 -0.77
CA LEU A 21 20.59 37.76 0.13
C LEU A 21 19.45 37.33 1.08
N TYR A 22 18.71 38.30 1.63
CA TYR A 22 17.54 38.02 2.45
C TYR A 22 16.46 37.28 1.66
N GLY A 23 16.17 37.73 0.42
CA GLY A 23 15.21 37.08 -0.47
C GLY A 23 15.60 35.63 -0.80
N LEU A 24 16.88 35.36 -1.06
CA LEU A 24 17.38 33.99 -1.27
C LEU A 24 17.26 33.13 -0.01
N ASN A 25 17.58 33.69 1.16
CA ASN A 25 17.45 32.98 2.43
C ASN A 25 15.98 32.65 2.73
N TYR A 26 15.09 33.63 2.56
CA TYR A 26 13.65 33.43 2.70
C TYR A 26 13.13 32.36 1.74
N TYR A 27 13.51 32.42 0.46
CA TYR A 27 13.12 31.42 -0.53
C TYR A 27 13.59 30.00 -0.16
N ARG A 28 14.84 29.87 0.32
CA ARG A 28 15.38 28.59 0.77
C ARG A 28 14.63 28.06 1.97
N TYR A 29 14.34 28.93 2.94
CA TYR A 29 13.60 28.57 4.14
C TYR A 29 12.16 28.16 3.79
N SER A 30 11.43 28.93 2.97
CA SER A 30 10.05 28.62 2.62
C SER A 30 9.91 27.36 1.77
N GLN A 31 10.79 27.17 0.78
CA GLN A 31 10.64 26.10 -0.21
C GLN A 31 11.45 24.84 0.07
N ASN A 32 12.53 24.91 0.84
CA ASN A 32 13.49 23.80 0.99
C ASN A 32 13.83 23.49 2.46
N ASP A 33 13.02 23.92 3.41
CA ASP A 33 13.23 23.65 4.84
C ASP A 33 11.93 23.14 5.49
N PRO A 34 11.90 21.91 6.06
CA PRO A 34 10.71 21.40 6.75
C PRO A 34 10.33 22.25 7.97
N ASP A 35 11.27 23.01 8.53
CA ASP A 35 11.05 23.87 9.68
C ASP A 35 10.21 25.12 9.37
N PHE A 36 10.00 25.47 8.10
CA PHE A 36 9.13 26.59 7.76
C PHE A 36 7.67 26.30 8.16
N CYS A 37 7.17 25.09 7.90
CA CYS A 37 5.76 24.78 8.12
C CYS A 37 5.34 24.81 9.60
N LYS A 38 6.27 24.48 10.53
CA LYS A 38 6.03 24.55 11.98
C LYS A 38 5.91 25.99 12.52
N THR A 39 6.24 27.00 11.72
CA THR A 39 6.10 28.41 12.13
C THR A 39 4.65 28.90 12.06
N CYS A 40 3.83 28.29 11.20
CA CYS A 40 2.44 28.68 10.98
C CYS A 40 1.44 27.66 11.55
N HIS A 41 1.72 26.36 11.46
CA HIS A 41 0.82 25.29 11.92
C HIS A 41 1.39 24.53 13.11
N ASP A 42 0.49 24.06 14.00
CA ASP A 42 0.84 23.01 14.97
C ASP A 42 0.92 21.64 14.26
N VAL A 43 1.91 21.52 13.37
CA VAL A 43 2.24 20.28 12.69
C VAL A 43 2.93 19.27 13.62
N LYS A 44 3.04 19.51 14.94
CA LYS A 44 3.81 18.61 15.83
C LYS A 44 3.43 17.14 15.71
N GLY A 45 2.15 16.83 15.54
CA GLY A 45 1.67 15.47 15.26
C GLY A 45 2.14 14.94 13.90
N ALA A 46 1.83 15.67 12.83
CA ALA A 46 2.13 15.24 11.45
C ALA A 46 3.64 15.23 11.14
N HIS A 47 4.39 16.22 11.64
CA HIS A 47 5.85 16.29 11.61
C HIS A 47 6.48 15.17 12.44
N GLY A 48 5.92 14.88 13.62
CA GLY A 48 6.34 13.73 14.44
C GLY A 48 6.16 12.40 13.72
N ASP A 49 5.05 12.22 13.01
CA ASP A 49 4.80 11.04 12.18
C ASP A 49 5.73 10.96 10.97
N TRP A 50 6.01 12.10 10.32
CA TRP A 50 6.99 12.20 9.24
C TRP A 50 8.40 11.80 9.71
N LEU A 51 8.85 12.30 10.87
CA LEU A 51 10.14 11.94 11.47
C LEU A 51 10.27 10.42 11.73
N LYS A 52 9.17 9.76 12.11
CA LYS A 52 9.13 8.30 12.33
C LYS A 52 8.98 7.51 11.03
N SER A 53 8.60 8.16 9.95
CA SER A 53 8.30 7.52 8.67
C SER A 53 9.57 7.15 7.89
N LYS A 54 9.36 6.38 6.81
CA LYS A 54 10.40 6.11 5.81
C LYS A 54 10.70 7.31 4.90
N HIS A 55 9.86 8.34 4.91
CA HIS A 55 10.00 9.56 4.11
C HIS A 55 10.61 10.73 4.88
N ARG A 56 11.16 10.50 6.09
CA ARG A 56 11.79 11.57 6.91
C ARG A 56 12.97 12.28 6.23
N ASP A 57 13.51 11.69 5.17
CA ASP A 57 14.61 12.26 4.39
C ASP A 57 14.09 13.07 3.19
N ALA A 58 12.77 13.06 2.94
CA ALA A 58 12.10 13.87 1.92
C ALA A 58 11.55 15.16 2.53
N LEU A 59 11.73 16.28 1.84
CA LEU A 59 11.26 17.60 2.29
C LEU A 59 9.72 17.66 2.20
N CYS A 60 9.08 18.31 3.17
CA CYS A 60 7.62 18.47 3.18
C CYS A 60 7.12 19.06 1.86
N GLN A 61 7.83 20.05 1.32
CA GLN A 61 7.51 20.78 0.10
C GLN A 61 7.57 19.93 -1.18
N GLN A 62 8.26 18.79 -1.16
CA GLN A 62 8.27 17.86 -2.30
C GLN A 62 6.91 17.21 -2.50
N CYS A 63 6.16 16.96 -1.41
CA CYS A 63 4.79 16.44 -1.47
C CYS A 63 3.74 17.55 -1.30
N HIS A 64 4.08 18.57 -0.51
CA HIS A 64 3.23 19.71 -0.17
C HIS A 64 3.67 20.98 -0.89
N GLN A 65 3.43 21.02 -2.20
CA GLN A 65 3.83 22.15 -3.02
C GLN A 65 2.92 23.36 -2.81
N LEU A 66 3.50 24.43 -2.28
CA LEU A 66 2.90 25.76 -2.22
C LEU A 66 3.89 26.74 -2.86
N GLY A 67 3.44 27.48 -3.88
CA GLY A 67 4.28 28.50 -4.50
C GLY A 67 4.39 29.73 -3.61
N ASN A 68 5.51 30.46 -3.66
CA ASN A 68 5.73 31.66 -2.83
C ASN A 68 4.62 32.72 -2.94
N VAL A 69 4.07 32.93 -4.14
CA VAL A 69 2.98 33.89 -4.35
C VAL A 69 1.71 33.43 -3.63
N GLU A 70 1.34 32.16 -3.79
CA GLU A 70 0.16 31.59 -3.14
C GLU A 70 0.33 31.59 -1.60
N GLN A 71 1.52 31.22 -1.12
CA GLN A 71 1.88 31.26 0.29
C GLN A 71 1.76 32.66 0.88
N ASN A 72 2.32 33.67 0.22
CA ASN A 72 2.29 35.05 0.70
C ASN A 72 0.87 35.63 0.67
N ILE A 73 0.07 35.33 -0.37
CA ILE A 73 -1.34 35.73 -0.43
C ILE A 73 -2.12 35.12 0.74
N ARG A 74 -1.86 33.86 1.09
CA ARG A 74 -2.49 33.18 2.23
C ARG A 74 -2.06 33.79 3.56
N LEU A 75 -0.77 34.07 3.73
CA LEU A 75 -0.23 34.72 4.94
C LEU A 75 -0.84 36.12 5.13
N ILE A 76 -0.87 36.93 4.07
CA ILE A 76 -1.48 38.26 4.09
C ILE A 76 -2.97 38.16 4.41
N SER A 77 -3.68 37.23 3.75
CA SER A 77 -5.10 36.98 4.02
C SER A 77 -5.32 36.64 5.50
N TYR A 78 -4.54 35.72 6.08
CA TYR A 78 -4.62 35.35 7.50
C TYR A 78 -4.44 36.56 8.44
N VAL A 79 -3.42 37.38 8.19
CA VAL A 79 -3.14 38.59 9.00
C VAL A 79 -4.28 39.61 8.89
N MET A 80 -4.85 39.77 7.70
CA MET A 80 -5.90 40.77 7.44
C MET A 80 -7.28 40.34 7.94
N THR A 81 -7.61 39.04 7.88
CA THR A 81 -8.93 38.51 8.27
C THR A 81 -8.96 37.97 9.70
N GLY A 82 -7.81 37.87 10.37
CA GLY A 82 -7.72 37.45 11.78
C GLY A 82 -8.12 35.99 12.03
N GLY A 83 -8.22 35.18 10.99
CA GLY A 83 -8.68 33.80 11.07
C GLY A 83 -8.17 32.97 9.91
N ASP A 84 -7.71 31.76 10.23
CA ASP A 84 -7.62 30.69 9.25
C ASP A 84 -9.06 30.27 8.96
N PRO A 85 -9.55 30.27 7.70
CA PRO A 85 -10.76 29.54 7.41
C PRO A 85 -10.41 28.07 7.64
N VAL A 86 -10.70 27.60 8.86
CA VAL A 86 -10.46 26.24 9.34
C VAL A 86 -10.91 25.27 8.25
N GLY A 87 -9.96 24.64 7.57
CA GLY A 87 -10.23 23.67 6.52
C GLY A 87 -9.77 24.00 5.10
N VAL A 88 -9.10 25.13 4.84
CA VAL A 88 -8.52 25.35 3.50
C VAL A 88 -7.25 24.51 3.33
N THR A 89 -7.36 23.41 2.59
CA THR A 89 -6.21 22.62 2.16
C THR A 89 -5.31 23.46 1.26
N HIS A 90 -4.14 23.84 1.77
CA HIS A 90 -3.06 24.46 1.01
C HIS A 90 -1.89 23.49 0.93
N GLY A 91 -1.11 23.56 -0.15
CA GLY A 91 -0.03 22.61 -0.36
C GLY A 91 -0.50 21.18 -0.68
N ARG A 92 -1.73 20.98 -1.17
CA ARG A 92 -2.23 19.64 -1.57
C ARG A 92 -2.76 19.68 -2.99
N ILE A 93 -1.98 20.21 -3.94
CA ILE A 93 -2.47 20.28 -5.31
C ILE A 93 -2.63 18.86 -5.85
N ARG A 94 -1.64 17.96 -5.74
CA ARG A 94 -1.80 16.52 -6.08
C ARG A 94 -0.74 15.63 -5.40
N PRO A 95 -0.83 15.35 -4.08
CA PRO A 95 0.22 14.59 -3.37
C PRO A 95 0.54 13.23 -4.01
N TRP A 96 -0.45 12.64 -4.70
CA TRP A 96 -0.38 11.31 -5.28
C TRP A 96 0.31 11.27 -6.65
N GLU A 97 0.32 12.37 -7.40
CA GLU A 97 1.16 12.50 -8.59
C GLU A 97 2.63 12.67 -8.20
N GLU A 98 2.89 13.38 -7.09
CA GLU A 98 4.25 13.52 -6.53
C GLU A 98 4.83 12.21 -6.03
N CYS A 99 4.01 11.25 -5.58
CA CYS A 99 4.51 9.91 -5.30
C CYS A 99 5.23 9.34 -6.54
N ALA A 100 4.66 9.51 -7.73
CA ALA A 100 5.23 8.97 -8.95
C ALA A 100 6.54 9.66 -9.37
N THR A 101 6.81 10.90 -8.96
CA THR A 101 8.07 11.59 -9.32
C THR A 101 9.29 10.93 -8.69
N CYS A 102 9.14 10.41 -7.47
CA CYS A 102 10.19 9.66 -6.77
C CYS A 102 10.05 8.13 -6.96
N HIS A 103 8.82 7.63 -7.05
CA HIS A 103 8.51 6.21 -7.15
C HIS A 103 8.28 5.71 -8.60
N ALA A 104 8.60 6.49 -9.64
CA ALA A 104 8.47 6.02 -11.03
C ALA A 104 9.40 4.82 -11.32
N ASP A 105 10.63 4.84 -10.80
CA ASP A 105 11.68 3.86 -11.13
C ASP A 105 12.29 3.22 -9.87
N GLU A 106 11.45 2.70 -8.97
CA GLU A 106 11.77 2.17 -7.61
C GLU A 106 12.77 1.00 -7.54
N THR A 107 13.61 0.78 -8.55
CA THR A 107 14.70 -0.20 -8.50
C THR A 107 15.66 0.05 -7.33
N ALA A 108 15.76 1.29 -6.80
CA ALA A 108 16.66 1.68 -5.73
C ALA A 108 16.14 1.48 -4.29
N GLN A 109 14.82 1.37 -4.05
CA GLN A 109 14.24 1.31 -2.69
C GLN A 109 13.98 -0.13 -2.20
N GLY A 110 14.44 -1.15 -2.94
CA GLY A 110 14.20 -2.56 -2.60
C GLY A 110 12.75 -3.04 -2.76
N THR A 111 11.81 -2.12 -3.01
CA THR A 111 10.42 -2.38 -3.37
C THR A 111 10.23 -2.11 -4.84
N VAL A 112 9.80 -3.14 -5.57
CA VAL A 112 9.79 -3.17 -7.03
C VAL A 112 8.74 -2.18 -7.57
N SER A 113 9.16 -1.38 -8.56
CA SER A 113 8.42 -0.28 -9.23
C SER A 113 6.91 -0.48 -9.45
N PRO A 114 6.11 0.62 -9.50
CA PRO A 114 4.67 0.58 -9.74
C PRO A 114 4.32 -0.03 -11.11
N THR A 115 5.27 -0.06 -12.04
CA THR A 115 5.12 -0.67 -13.36
C THR A 115 5.82 -2.03 -13.49
N LYS A 116 6.76 -2.34 -12.59
CA LYS A 116 7.57 -3.56 -12.65
C LYS A 116 7.04 -4.69 -11.77
N THR A 117 6.09 -4.42 -10.88
CA THR A 117 5.41 -5.46 -10.08
C THR A 117 4.11 -5.88 -10.71
N TYR A 118 3.79 -7.16 -10.56
CA TYR A 118 2.51 -7.66 -11.06
C TYR A 118 1.32 -6.93 -10.41
N GLY A 119 1.37 -6.69 -9.10
CA GLY A 119 0.30 -6.04 -8.33
C GLY A 119 0.07 -4.60 -8.76
N HIS A 120 1.09 -3.73 -8.64
CA HIS A 120 0.94 -2.34 -9.03
C HIS A 120 0.69 -2.17 -10.53
N ALA A 121 1.34 -2.94 -11.41
CA ALA A 121 1.11 -2.83 -12.86
C ALA A 121 -0.34 -3.13 -13.24
N ARG A 122 -0.99 -4.07 -12.55
CA ARG A 122 -2.41 -4.37 -12.76
C ARG A 122 -3.33 -3.29 -12.18
N HIS A 123 -3.04 -2.78 -10.98
CA HIS A 123 -3.95 -1.86 -10.27
C HIS A 123 -3.67 -0.39 -10.59
N ALA A 124 -2.47 0.09 -10.31
CA ALA A 124 -2.07 1.47 -10.61
C ALA A 124 -1.80 1.69 -12.10
N GLY A 125 -1.14 0.73 -12.77
CA GLY A 125 -0.80 0.86 -14.19
C GLY A 125 -1.98 0.65 -15.15
N LEU A 126 -2.61 -0.51 -15.13
CA LEU A 126 -3.67 -0.85 -16.10
C LEU A 126 -5.04 -0.34 -15.69
N LYS A 127 -5.39 -0.41 -14.39
CA LYS A 127 -6.68 0.06 -13.88
C LYS A 127 -6.66 1.52 -13.45
N GLN A 128 -5.49 2.18 -13.46
CA GLN A 128 -5.34 3.59 -13.10
C GLN A 128 -5.91 3.92 -11.71
N ILE A 129 -5.81 2.96 -10.78
CA ILE A 129 -6.23 3.17 -9.39
C ILE A 129 -5.21 4.09 -8.72
N ALA A 130 -5.70 5.22 -8.18
CA ALA A 130 -4.85 6.19 -7.51
C ALA A 130 -4.17 5.57 -6.26
N CYS A 131 -2.93 5.97 -5.98
CA CYS A 131 -2.13 5.44 -4.87
C CYS A 131 -2.89 5.49 -3.52
N LYS A 132 -3.65 6.56 -3.30
CA LYS A 132 -4.45 6.83 -2.09
C LYS A 132 -5.56 5.80 -1.82
N GLU A 133 -6.02 5.12 -2.87
CA GLU A 133 -7.07 4.11 -2.74
C GLU A 133 -6.53 2.86 -2.03
N CYS A 134 -5.20 2.68 -2.03
CA CYS A 134 -4.51 1.59 -1.35
C CYS A 134 -3.67 2.05 -0.16
N HIS A 135 -3.04 3.22 -0.23
CA HIS A 135 -2.13 3.74 0.78
C HIS A 135 -2.80 4.87 1.60
N ASP A 136 -2.98 4.64 2.90
CA ASP A 136 -3.61 5.63 3.78
C ASP A 136 -2.68 6.82 4.08
N GLY A 137 -3.12 8.04 3.77
CA GLY A 137 -2.36 9.27 3.95
C GLY A 137 -2.35 9.85 5.37
N LYS A 138 -3.00 9.20 6.34
CA LYS A 138 -3.21 9.79 7.68
C LYS A 138 -1.96 9.95 8.55
N GLN A 139 -0.82 9.31 8.23
CA GLN A 139 0.33 9.23 9.15
C GLN A 139 1.72 9.32 8.49
N HIS A 140 1.85 9.88 7.28
CA HIS A 140 3.11 9.98 6.50
C HIS A 140 3.89 8.65 6.29
N ASN A 141 3.32 7.52 6.73
CA ASN A 141 3.87 6.17 6.62
C ASN A 141 3.16 5.33 5.53
N PHE A 142 2.06 5.83 4.95
CA PHE A 142 1.36 5.33 3.78
C PHE A 142 1.20 3.79 3.76
N PRO A 143 0.58 3.17 4.77
CA PRO A 143 0.43 1.74 4.82
C PRO A 143 -0.73 1.31 3.91
N ALA A 144 -0.58 0.14 3.29
CA ALA A 144 -1.67 -0.53 2.59
C ALA A 144 -2.06 -1.78 3.39
N GLY A 145 -3.14 -1.67 4.17
CA GLY A 145 -3.66 -2.79 4.96
C GLY A 145 -4.65 -3.67 4.18
N ARG A 146 -5.11 -4.74 4.83
CA ARG A 146 -6.07 -5.71 4.26
C ARG A 146 -7.38 -5.04 3.87
N GLU A 147 -7.82 -4.08 4.68
CA GLU A 147 -9.06 -3.32 4.52
C GLU A 147 -9.13 -2.64 3.15
N THR A 148 -7.99 -2.19 2.60
CA THR A 148 -7.96 -1.54 1.28
C THR A 148 -8.23 -2.53 0.15
N CYS A 149 -7.75 -3.77 0.30
CA CYS A 149 -7.99 -4.84 -0.67
C CYS A 149 -9.47 -5.25 -0.70
N VAL A 150 -10.09 -5.44 0.47
CA VAL A 150 -11.47 -5.92 0.59
C VAL A 150 -12.50 -4.88 0.16
N ARG A 151 -12.19 -3.58 0.18
CA ARG A 151 -13.07 -2.53 -0.38
C ARG A 151 -13.45 -2.77 -1.85
N CYS A 152 -12.55 -3.37 -2.64
CA CYS A 152 -12.84 -3.76 -4.02
C CYS A 152 -13.03 -5.28 -4.19
N HIS A 153 -12.48 -6.08 -3.26
CA HIS A 153 -12.55 -7.54 -3.26
C HIS A 153 -13.43 -8.08 -2.13
N GLU A 154 -14.64 -7.53 -1.98
CA GLU A 154 -15.55 -7.77 -0.84
C GLU A 154 -15.80 -9.26 -0.55
N LYS A 155 -15.85 -10.09 -1.59
CA LYS A 155 -16.13 -11.53 -1.48
C LYS A 155 -14.86 -12.39 -1.34
N LYS A 156 -13.70 -11.79 -1.04
CA LYS A 156 -12.40 -12.46 -0.96
C LYS A 156 -11.87 -12.43 0.47
N THR A 157 -12.47 -13.26 1.31
CA THR A 157 -11.99 -13.54 2.67
C THR A 157 -11.41 -14.95 2.75
N VAL A 158 -10.57 -15.19 3.75
CA VAL A 158 -10.05 -16.53 4.04
C VAL A 158 -10.56 -16.90 5.43
N HIS A 159 -10.97 -18.16 5.62
CA HIS A 159 -11.47 -18.68 6.91
C HIS A 159 -12.82 -18.13 7.40
N GLY A 160 -13.62 -17.52 6.52
CA GLY A 160 -14.98 -17.05 6.85
C GLY A 160 -15.04 -15.99 7.95
N LEU A 161 -13.88 -15.58 8.46
CA LEU A 161 -13.67 -14.69 9.58
C LEU A 161 -12.91 -13.48 9.05
N ASP A 162 -13.32 -12.29 9.45
CA ASP A 162 -12.45 -11.12 9.54
C ASP A 162 -11.38 -11.33 10.63
N SER A 163 -10.74 -12.51 10.69
CA SER A 163 -9.62 -12.76 11.58
C SER A 163 -8.52 -11.77 11.19
N ALA A 164 -8.26 -10.82 12.08
CA ALA A 164 -7.36 -9.69 11.86
C ALA A 164 -5.91 -10.10 11.56
N ASP A 165 -5.58 -11.38 11.67
CA ASP A 165 -4.20 -11.88 11.75
C ASP A 165 -3.61 -12.34 10.40
N VAL A 166 -4.42 -12.46 9.34
CA VAL A 166 -3.94 -12.92 8.02
C VAL A 166 -4.04 -11.82 6.97
N SER A 167 -2.89 -11.29 6.55
CA SER A 167 -2.80 -10.33 5.46
C SER A 167 -2.89 -11.02 4.10
N CYS A 168 -3.62 -10.41 3.15
CA CYS A 168 -3.68 -10.86 1.76
C CYS A 168 -2.28 -11.07 1.17
N LEU A 169 -1.30 -10.24 1.57
CA LEU A 169 0.06 -10.23 1.04
C LEU A 169 0.91 -11.44 1.48
N GLN A 170 0.50 -12.17 2.52
CA GLN A 170 1.16 -13.43 2.89
C GLN A 170 0.97 -14.51 1.82
N CYS A 171 -0.17 -14.46 1.11
CA CYS A 171 -0.53 -15.38 0.04
C CYS A 171 -0.43 -14.77 -1.36
N HIS A 172 -0.64 -13.47 -1.52
CA HIS A 172 -0.60 -12.75 -2.80
C HIS A 172 0.65 -11.88 -2.88
N ALA A 173 1.55 -12.24 -3.78
CA ALA A 173 2.83 -11.54 -3.94
C ALA A 173 2.68 -10.27 -4.78
N PHE A 174 2.04 -9.24 -4.20
CA PHE A 174 1.68 -8.00 -4.90
C PHE A 174 2.90 -7.28 -5.46
N THR A 175 3.99 -7.21 -4.68
CA THR A 175 5.22 -6.49 -5.03
C THR A 175 6.27 -7.36 -5.74
N LYS A 176 5.90 -8.55 -6.23
CA LYS A 176 6.83 -9.38 -7.02
C LYS A 176 6.65 -9.13 -8.52
N LYS A 177 7.76 -9.21 -9.28
CA LYS A 177 7.76 -9.02 -10.74
C LYS A 177 6.88 -10.01 -11.49
N LYS A 178 6.84 -11.26 -11.02
CA LYS A 178 6.01 -12.33 -11.57
C LYS A 178 5.14 -12.89 -10.46
N LEU A 179 3.93 -13.29 -10.81
CA LEU A 179 3.10 -14.09 -9.91
C LEU A 179 3.82 -15.41 -9.66
N PRO A 180 4.22 -15.70 -8.41
CA PRO A 180 4.74 -17.02 -8.07
C PRO A 180 3.61 -18.04 -8.24
N LYS A 181 3.96 -19.23 -8.74
CA LYS A 181 3.06 -20.39 -8.69
C LYS A 181 2.60 -20.59 -7.25
N PHE A 182 1.35 -21.00 -7.08
CA PHE A 182 0.82 -21.29 -5.76
C PHE A 182 1.57 -22.50 -5.18
N ASP A 183 2.46 -22.23 -4.23
CA ASP A 183 3.31 -23.22 -3.60
C ASP A 183 2.71 -23.68 -2.27
N ARG A 184 2.78 -24.98 -2.02
CA ARG A 184 2.31 -25.65 -0.80
C ARG A 184 2.90 -25.02 0.46
N THR A 185 4.13 -24.51 0.39
CA THR A 185 4.81 -23.88 1.54
C THR A 185 4.02 -22.70 2.13
N ARG A 186 3.20 -22.01 1.33
CA ARG A 186 2.36 -20.90 1.81
C ARG A 186 1.29 -21.38 2.79
N CYS A 187 0.73 -22.55 2.53
CA CYS A 187 -0.27 -23.17 3.40
C CYS A 187 0.41 -23.78 4.63
N THR A 188 1.49 -24.53 4.46
CA THR A 188 2.12 -25.30 5.55
C THR A 188 2.86 -24.43 6.57
N LYS A 189 3.17 -23.15 6.23
CA LYS A 189 3.66 -22.18 7.22
C LYS A 189 2.68 -21.96 8.38
N CYS A 190 1.38 -21.94 8.08
CA CYS A 190 0.33 -21.81 9.10
C CYS A 190 -0.32 -23.15 9.44
N HIS A 191 -0.24 -24.15 8.55
CA HIS A 191 -0.77 -25.50 8.75
C HIS A 191 0.36 -26.56 8.83
N PRO A 192 1.19 -26.55 9.87
CA PRO A 192 2.35 -27.46 9.97
C PRO A 192 1.95 -28.93 10.16
N GLY A 193 0.73 -29.21 10.63
CA GLY A 193 0.23 -30.57 10.88
C GLY A 193 -0.14 -31.37 9.62
N ILE A 194 -0.03 -30.79 8.41
CA ILE A 194 -0.36 -31.49 7.17
C ILE A 194 0.82 -32.37 6.73
N PRO A 195 0.64 -33.70 6.64
CA PRO A 195 1.74 -34.62 6.35
C PRO A 195 2.29 -34.45 4.94
N ASN A 196 3.60 -34.61 4.82
CA ASN A 196 4.37 -34.53 3.57
C ASN A 196 4.52 -35.89 2.87
N LYS A 197 3.67 -36.87 3.19
CA LYS A 197 3.63 -38.19 2.57
C LYS A 197 2.18 -38.64 2.39
N GLY A 198 1.96 -39.53 1.43
CA GLY A 198 0.65 -40.14 1.16
C GLY A 198 0.16 -39.91 -0.28
N PRO A 199 -0.94 -40.57 -0.69
CA PRO A 199 -1.36 -40.62 -2.09
C PRO A 199 -1.66 -39.26 -2.73
N MET A 200 -2.16 -38.30 -1.93
CA MET A 200 -2.56 -36.96 -2.41
C MET A 200 -1.51 -35.88 -2.11
N VAL A 201 -0.30 -36.24 -1.65
CA VAL A 201 0.72 -35.28 -1.21
C VAL A 201 1.21 -34.36 -2.34
N SER A 202 1.24 -34.89 -3.56
CA SER A 202 1.69 -34.19 -4.78
C SER A 202 0.58 -33.34 -5.41
N VAL A 203 -0.66 -33.46 -4.92
CA VAL A 203 -1.78 -32.65 -5.38
C VAL A 203 -1.73 -31.31 -4.67
N SER A 204 -1.80 -30.23 -5.44
CA SER A 204 -1.85 -28.87 -4.89
C SER A 204 -3.09 -28.70 -3.99
N CYS A 205 -2.91 -28.06 -2.83
CA CYS A 205 -3.98 -27.88 -1.85
C CYS A 205 -5.24 -27.23 -2.47
N HIS A 206 -5.07 -26.37 -3.50
CA HIS A 206 -6.19 -25.65 -4.12
C HIS A 206 -7.16 -26.51 -4.95
N PHE A 207 -6.80 -27.77 -5.24
CA PHE A 207 -7.71 -28.69 -5.91
C PHE A 207 -8.83 -29.12 -4.95
N CYS A 208 -8.53 -29.28 -3.66
CA CYS A 208 -9.50 -29.65 -2.64
C CYS A 208 -10.03 -28.44 -1.86
N HIS A 209 -9.15 -27.49 -1.53
CA HIS A 209 -9.48 -26.29 -0.78
C HIS A 209 -9.62 -25.09 -1.73
N LYS A 210 -10.66 -24.27 -1.60
CA LYS A 210 -10.75 -22.98 -2.30
C LYS A 210 -10.64 -21.88 -1.25
N PRO A 211 -9.44 -21.29 -1.02
CA PRO A 211 -9.19 -20.40 0.12
C PRO A 211 -10.12 -19.19 0.24
N HIS A 212 -10.86 -18.82 -0.81
CA HIS A 212 -11.77 -17.67 -0.81
C HIS A 212 -13.25 -18.03 -1.02
N LYS A 213 -13.59 -19.33 -1.01
CA LYS A 213 -14.95 -19.78 -1.37
C LYS A 213 -15.38 -21.02 -0.59
N GLN A 214 -14.45 -21.94 -0.36
CA GLN A 214 -14.76 -23.25 0.17
C GLN A 214 -13.56 -23.80 0.95
N GLU A 215 -13.57 -23.59 2.25
CA GLU A 215 -12.47 -23.99 3.14
C GLU A 215 -12.38 -25.50 3.30
N LYS A 216 -13.52 -26.19 3.38
CA LYS A 216 -13.57 -27.65 3.54
C LYS A 216 -13.88 -28.31 2.19
N PRO A 217 -13.12 -29.32 1.76
CA PRO A 217 -13.47 -30.06 0.56
C PRO A 217 -14.84 -30.74 0.76
N VAL A 218 -15.58 -30.87 -0.33
CA VAL A 218 -16.82 -31.65 -0.37
C VAL A 218 -16.61 -32.84 -1.31
N SER A 219 -17.41 -33.88 -1.14
CA SER A 219 -17.29 -35.10 -1.96
C SER A 219 -17.46 -34.83 -3.46
N ALA A 220 -18.25 -33.82 -3.83
CA ALA A 220 -18.36 -33.34 -5.22
C ALA A 220 -17.00 -32.87 -5.80
N THR A 221 -16.11 -32.32 -4.99
CA THR A 221 -14.77 -31.89 -5.43
C THR A 221 -13.91 -33.08 -5.84
N CYS A 222 -13.99 -34.19 -5.10
CA CYS A 222 -13.22 -35.40 -5.40
C CYS A 222 -13.55 -35.95 -6.80
N VAL A 223 -14.85 -36.04 -7.11
CA VAL A 223 -15.35 -36.60 -8.36
C VAL A 223 -15.19 -35.63 -9.54
N ALA A 224 -15.37 -34.33 -9.33
CA ALA A 224 -15.27 -33.34 -10.39
C ALA A 224 -13.82 -33.17 -10.90
N GLU A 225 -12.85 -33.20 -9.98
CA GLU A 225 -11.45 -32.90 -10.31
C GLU A 225 -10.69 -34.14 -10.80
N CYS A 226 -10.85 -35.30 -10.15
CA CYS A 226 -10.02 -36.49 -10.44
C CYS A 226 -10.77 -37.83 -10.45
N HIS A 227 -11.64 -38.08 -9.47
CA HIS A 227 -12.28 -39.39 -9.24
C HIS A 227 -13.62 -39.54 -9.98
N LYS A 228 -13.65 -39.18 -11.26
CA LYS A 228 -14.90 -39.04 -12.05
C LYS A 228 -15.77 -40.29 -12.07
N ASN A 229 -15.14 -41.47 -12.08
CA ASN A 229 -15.85 -42.75 -12.19
C ASN A 229 -16.15 -43.38 -10.82
N GLU A 230 -15.52 -42.92 -9.74
CA GLU A 230 -15.63 -43.59 -8.44
C GLU A 230 -17.06 -43.55 -7.90
N ALA A 231 -17.77 -42.43 -8.07
CA ALA A 231 -19.16 -42.30 -7.62
C ALA A 231 -20.15 -43.22 -8.35
N ALA A 232 -19.76 -43.85 -9.46
CA ALA A 232 -20.58 -44.80 -10.21
C ALA A 232 -20.05 -46.25 -10.12
N SER A 233 -18.95 -46.48 -9.41
CA SER A 233 -18.23 -47.76 -9.45
C SER A 233 -18.58 -48.66 -8.27
N GLY A 234 -19.13 -49.85 -8.56
CA GLY A 234 -19.43 -50.87 -7.54
C GLY A 234 -20.22 -50.32 -6.35
N LYS A 235 -19.80 -50.68 -5.12
CA LYS A 235 -20.46 -50.23 -3.88
C LYS A 235 -20.42 -48.72 -3.67
N HIS A 236 -19.47 -47.99 -4.27
CA HIS A 236 -19.46 -46.53 -4.16
C HIS A 236 -20.71 -45.89 -4.77
N ALA A 237 -21.33 -46.50 -5.78
CA ALA A 237 -22.58 -45.99 -6.35
C ALA A 237 -23.74 -46.00 -5.34
N GLU A 238 -23.82 -47.02 -4.49
CA GLU A 238 -24.84 -47.13 -3.43
C GLU A 238 -24.60 -46.10 -2.32
N TYR A 239 -23.35 -45.95 -1.87
CA TYR A 239 -22.96 -44.95 -0.87
C TYR A 239 -23.15 -43.52 -1.39
N TRP A 240 -22.88 -43.27 -2.67
CA TRP A 240 -23.10 -41.96 -3.29
C TRP A 240 -24.58 -41.61 -3.35
N LYS A 241 -25.45 -42.55 -3.77
CA LYS A 241 -26.91 -42.35 -3.82
C LYS A 241 -27.52 -42.09 -2.43
N SER A 242 -26.97 -42.69 -1.38
CA SER A 242 -27.39 -42.44 0.00
C SER A 242 -26.83 -41.14 0.60
N GLY A 243 -26.04 -40.37 -0.17
CA GLY A 243 -25.45 -39.11 0.30
C GLY A 243 -24.26 -39.29 1.24
N THR A 244 -23.70 -40.50 1.33
CA THR A 244 -22.54 -40.79 2.17
C THR A 244 -21.31 -40.03 1.64
N SER A 245 -20.70 -39.22 2.50
CA SER A 245 -19.48 -38.48 2.12
C SER A 245 -18.29 -39.41 1.92
N CYS A 246 -17.53 -39.22 0.84
CA CYS A 246 -16.26 -39.91 0.60
C CYS A 246 -15.32 -39.81 1.80
N MET A 247 -15.31 -38.67 2.51
CA MET A 247 -14.42 -38.42 3.64
C MET A 247 -14.75 -39.22 4.90
N SER A 248 -15.92 -39.88 4.96
CA SER A 248 -16.25 -40.80 6.06
C SER A 248 -15.29 -41.99 6.10
N CYS A 249 -14.86 -42.48 4.93
CA CYS A 249 -13.89 -43.56 4.76
C CYS A 249 -12.51 -43.04 4.33
N HIS A 250 -12.47 -42.06 3.41
CA HIS A 250 -11.24 -41.47 2.85
C HIS A 250 -10.88 -40.15 3.54
N LYS A 251 -10.49 -40.22 4.82
CA LYS A 251 -10.15 -39.03 5.62
C LYS A 251 -8.94 -38.28 5.03
N PRO A 252 -9.10 -37.06 4.49
CA PRO A 252 -8.00 -36.30 3.91
C PRO A 252 -6.89 -36.07 4.93
N HIS A 253 -5.65 -35.96 4.43
CA HIS A 253 -4.42 -35.81 5.24
C HIS A 253 -4.04 -37.01 6.11
N THR A 254 -4.97 -37.86 6.54
CA THR A 254 -4.66 -39.01 7.42
C THR A 254 -4.88 -40.37 6.76
N TRP A 255 -5.46 -40.40 5.55
CA TRP A 255 -5.77 -41.64 4.87
C TRP A 255 -4.50 -42.44 4.54
N LYS A 256 -4.55 -43.72 4.89
CA LYS A 256 -3.58 -44.73 4.49
C LYS A 256 -4.32 -45.70 3.58
N ALA A 257 -3.78 -45.96 2.39
CA ALA A 257 -4.28 -47.02 1.54
C ALA A 257 -4.23 -48.33 2.35
N ARG A 258 -5.36 -49.04 2.39
CA ARG A 258 -5.44 -50.38 2.93
C ARG A 258 -5.26 -51.37 1.80
#